data_AF-A0A0V0V9P2-F1
#
_entry.id   AF-A0A0V0V9P2-F1
#
_cell.length_a   1.000
_cell.length_b   1.000
_cell.length_c   1.000
_cell.angle_alpha   90.00
_cell.angle_beta   90.00
_cell.angle_gamma   90.00
#
_symmetry.space_group_name_H-M   'P 1'
#
loop_
_entity.id
_entity.type
_entity.pdbx_description
1 polymer ?
#
loop_
_entity_poly.entity_id
_entity_poly.type
_entity_poly.pdbx_seq_one_letter_code
_entity_poly.pdbx_strand_id
1 'polypeptide(L)'
;LSIFHFWYNPVEFDLLNFAIIFNLLNIEILMGLFSSKRRARNADTGTTVQMLNERYLTFDEQLERIGSLGWYQVVVLILTQINYVCVTGSMLCTMFDTLAPKLIACVDPVNVTDPCLCINGTYDVQFESLLFHLTHGCHDNYMPTLWSTAVMAGGVFGSVVFGYSADRFGRKLSLLIALSGCIICNLLLTFASVHVGIVFALLSVTGFFGGGYLVISVVLPVELTTTRWRLLLTCLHGWPFGIMTMALTAYLTRRWDYFHLALAVQGLPLVVAMLFVDESPRWLILQKKYNQARQAMIRIAKFNRKPKLDFHFETELSSSTKCQVEKHPPRRYTYMHLIRDKAVFLPLLVLSYSWFSGGIITFGTYFDMSNLAGNIFLKTFITGSLKVGTGLIPLIFSRFVGRKPILIGAIAIACSTAWGSLVLYLVDLADYMPWLAIVGISAIDPMWKVNHVMSVELFPTVIRSMSRAVCNVCSRLASLIAPQIAFLSSIYSPLPFVVYGTLSLLHILIAAIWLPETNNRPLPEELSAENNTQSIQSTRL
;
A
#
# COMPACT_ATOMS: atom_id res chain seq x y z
N LEU A 1 23.15 -12.67 22.51
CA LEU A 1 22.36 -13.36 23.55
C LEU A 1 21.66 -12.42 24.54
N SER A 2 22.14 -11.20 24.82
CA SER A 2 21.45 -10.26 25.74
C SER A 2 20.21 -9.54 25.18
N ILE A 3 19.85 -9.75 23.90
CA ILE A 3 18.63 -9.20 23.27
C ILE A 3 17.43 -10.15 23.41
N PHE A 4 17.68 -11.45 23.67
CA PHE A 4 16.61 -12.44 23.80
C PHE A 4 15.95 -12.45 25.19
N HIS A 5 16.61 -11.92 26.23
CA HIS A 5 16.09 -11.97 27.59
C HIS A 5 15.04 -10.90 27.92
N PHE A 6 14.74 -9.98 26.98
CA PHE A 6 13.72 -8.93 27.16
C PHE A 6 12.29 -9.38 26.80
N TRP A 7 12.13 -10.61 26.28
CA TRP A 7 10.86 -11.09 25.70
C TRP A 7 10.04 -12.02 26.61
N TYR A 8 10.33 -12.07 27.92
CA TYR A 8 9.77 -13.10 28.81
C TYR A 8 8.91 -12.59 29.99
N ASN A 9 8.41 -11.34 29.99
CA ASN A 9 7.46 -10.90 31.03
C ASN A 9 6.17 -10.33 30.45
N PRO A 10 4.99 -10.89 30.78
CA PRO A 10 3.70 -10.37 30.35
C PRO A 10 3.12 -9.45 31.43
N VAL A 11 3.72 -8.29 31.69
CA VAL A 11 3.11 -7.28 32.60
C VAL A 11 3.44 -5.87 32.11
N GLU A 12 2.38 -5.07 31.95
CA GLU A 12 2.30 -3.62 31.72
C GLU A 12 2.79 -3.08 30.36
N PHE A 13 1.81 -2.96 29.45
CA PHE A 13 1.90 -2.23 28.19
C PHE A 13 1.73 -0.72 28.47
N ASP A 14 2.82 -0.03 28.79
CA ASP A 14 2.77 1.41 29.09
C ASP A 14 2.56 2.28 27.83
N LEU A 15 1.47 3.06 27.85
CA LEU A 15 1.11 4.12 26.90
C LEU A 15 2.24 5.14 26.63
N LEU A 16 3.24 5.22 27.51
CA LEU A 16 4.39 6.11 27.40
C LEU A 16 5.30 5.80 26.20
N ASN A 17 5.38 4.52 25.79
CA ASN A 17 6.16 4.12 24.60
C ASN A 17 5.49 4.57 23.29
N PHE A 18 4.17 4.82 23.31
CA PHE A 18 3.43 5.35 22.16
C PHE A 18 3.81 6.81 21.85
N ALA A 19 4.07 7.61 22.90
CA ALA A 19 4.50 8.99 22.77
C ALA A 19 5.93 9.13 22.22
N ILE A 20 6.81 8.15 22.47
CA ILE A 20 8.19 8.16 21.95
C ILE A 20 8.21 7.86 20.45
N ILE A 21 7.38 6.94 19.97
CA ILE A 21 7.24 6.65 18.53
C ILE A 21 6.60 7.85 17.80
N PHE A 22 5.64 8.53 18.43
CA PHE A 22 5.06 9.76 17.88
C PHE A 22 6.04 10.95 17.91
N ASN A 23 6.92 11.03 18.92
CA ASN A 23 7.99 12.03 18.99
C ASN A 23 9.11 11.78 17.96
N LEU A 24 9.36 10.52 17.56
CA LEU A 24 10.25 10.20 16.42
C LEU A 24 9.64 10.61 15.07
N LEU A 25 8.32 10.77 15.00
CA LEU A 25 7.54 11.29 13.88
C LEU A 25 7.51 12.84 13.84
N ASN A 26 8.53 13.50 14.37
CA ASN A 26 8.61 14.96 14.33
C ASN A 26 8.76 15.43 12.86
N ILE A 27 7.63 15.86 12.29
CA ILE A 27 7.50 16.31 10.91
C ILE A 27 8.49 17.45 10.61
N GLU A 28 8.89 18.24 11.61
CA GLU A 28 9.92 19.27 11.46
C GLU A 28 11.32 18.71 11.14
N ILE A 29 11.70 17.58 11.73
CA ILE A 29 12.98 16.90 11.42
C ILE A 29 12.93 16.34 9.98
N LEU A 30 11.81 15.74 9.59
CA LEU A 30 11.58 15.27 8.23
C LEU A 30 11.58 16.42 7.21
N MET A 31 10.96 17.56 7.54
CA MET A 31 11.01 18.78 6.72
C MET A 31 12.43 19.36 6.65
N GLY A 32 13.19 19.30 7.75
CA GLY A 32 14.60 19.71 7.83
C GLY A 32 15.53 18.90 6.93
N LEU A 33 15.32 17.58 6.83
CA LEU A 33 16.05 16.69 5.91
C LEU A 33 15.84 17.06 4.43
N PHE A 34 14.69 17.64 4.09
CA PHE A 34 14.45 18.15 2.74
C PHE A 34 14.91 19.60 2.58
N SER A 35 14.92 20.46 3.61
CA SER A 35 15.22 21.89 3.47
C SER A 35 16.71 22.23 3.37
N SER A 36 17.63 21.46 3.97
CA SER A 36 18.95 22.01 4.32
C SER A 36 20.04 22.05 3.22
N LYS A 37 19.90 21.43 2.04
CA LYS A 37 21.05 21.29 1.11
C LYS A 37 20.88 21.74 -0.36
N ARG A 38 19.85 22.54 -0.69
CA ARG A 38 19.81 23.26 -1.99
C ARG A 38 19.96 24.78 -1.89
N ARG A 39 20.08 25.33 -0.68
CA ARG A 39 20.37 26.76 -0.48
C ARG A 39 21.81 27.17 -0.84
N ALA A 40 22.70 26.22 -1.08
CA ALA A 40 24.12 26.49 -1.38
C ALA A 40 24.48 26.49 -2.89
N ARG A 41 23.51 26.45 -3.82
CA ARG A 41 23.82 26.48 -5.27
C ARG A 41 23.17 27.62 -6.06
N ASN A 42 22.35 28.45 -5.43
CA ASN A 42 21.66 29.58 -6.09
C ASN A 42 22.02 30.95 -5.47
N ALA A 43 23.13 31.05 -4.74
CA ALA A 43 23.54 32.30 -4.09
C ALA A 43 24.47 33.19 -4.94
N ASP A 44 24.96 32.71 -6.09
CA ASP A 44 25.86 33.47 -6.97
C ASP A 44 25.25 33.69 -8.35
N THR A 45 24.17 34.48 -8.42
CA THR A 45 23.78 35.25 -9.62
C THR A 45 22.86 36.40 -9.19
N GLY A 46 23.39 37.27 -8.33
CA GLY A 46 22.84 38.61 -8.17
C GLY A 46 23.18 39.47 -9.39
N THR A 47 22.23 40.30 -9.80
CA THR A 47 22.35 41.42 -10.75
C THR A 47 22.54 41.09 -12.23
N THR A 48 21.45 40.79 -12.95
CA THR A 48 21.11 41.52 -14.20
C THR A 48 19.65 41.28 -14.66
N VAL A 49 18.97 42.37 -15.02
CA VAL A 49 17.78 42.46 -15.88
C VAL A 49 16.40 42.10 -15.26
N GLN A 50 15.79 43.12 -14.65
CA GLN A 50 14.37 43.43 -14.86
C GLN A 50 14.10 43.60 -16.37
N MET A 51 12.93 43.12 -16.80
CA MET A 51 12.37 43.12 -18.16
C MET A 51 12.77 41.93 -19.04
N LEU A 52 11.89 40.90 -19.08
CA LEU A 52 11.50 40.16 -20.30
C LEU A 52 10.46 39.06 -19.96
N ASN A 53 9.29 39.18 -20.58
CA ASN A 53 8.19 38.22 -20.76
C ASN A 53 7.39 37.74 -19.53
N GLU A 54 6.07 37.93 -19.62
CA GLU A 54 5.05 37.11 -18.95
C GLU A 54 5.25 35.63 -19.34
N ARG A 55 6.20 34.94 -18.70
CA ARG A 55 6.19 33.49 -18.69
C ARG A 55 5.01 33.07 -17.85
N TYR A 56 3.98 32.52 -18.51
CA TYR A 56 2.96 31.74 -17.85
C TYR A 56 3.66 30.65 -17.04
N LEU A 57 3.56 30.77 -15.71
CA LEU A 57 4.15 29.80 -14.79
C LEU A 57 3.43 28.48 -14.92
N THR A 58 4.20 27.39 -14.96
CA THR A 58 3.67 26.03 -14.98
C THR A 58 2.90 25.71 -13.70
N PHE A 59 1.93 24.78 -13.76
CA PHE A 59 1.13 24.37 -12.61
C PHE A 59 2.00 24.03 -11.39
N ASP A 60 3.10 23.31 -11.60
CA ASP A 60 4.01 22.92 -10.52
C ASP A 60 4.71 24.13 -9.89
N GLU A 61 5.06 25.15 -10.66
CA GLU A 61 5.63 26.40 -10.13
C GLU A 61 4.58 27.23 -9.38
N GLN A 62 3.34 27.27 -9.88
CA GLN A 62 2.22 27.91 -9.18
C GLN A 62 1.93 27.21 -7.85
N LEU A 63 1.96 25.87 -7.83
CA LEU A 63 1.81 25.04 -6.63
C LEU A 63 2.96 25.24 -5.65
N GLU A 64 4.19 25.42 -6.13
CA GLU A 64 5.34 25.69 -5.29
C GLU A 64 5.24 27.05 -4.57
N ARG A 65 4.69 28.08 -5.24
CA ARG A 65 4.46 29.40 -4.65
C ARG A 65 3.42 29.40 -3.51
N ILE A 66 2.41 28.54 -3.58
CA ILE A 66 1.40 28.39 -2.51
C ILE A 66 1.85 27.42 -1.39
N GLY A 67 3.07 26.90 -1.48
CA GLY A 67 3.64 25.92 -0.56
C GLY A 67 3.45 24.50 -1.08
N SER A 68 4.54 23.90 -1.56
CA SER A 68 4.56 22.53 -2.11
C SER A 68 4.13 21.43 -1.13
N LEU A 69 4.34 21.66 0.17
CA LEU A 69 3.85 20.83 1.29
C LEU A 69 3.44 21.76 2.44
N GLY A 70 2.43 22.58 2.22
CA GLY A 70 1.84 23.42 3.28
C GLY A 70 0.93 22.62 4.22
N TRP A 71 0.43 23.29 5.26
CA TRP A 71 -0.45 22.67 6.27
C TRP A 71 -1.68 22.02 5.67
N TYR A 72 -2.25 22.58 4.61
CA TYR A 72 -3.39 21.98 3.91
C TYR A 72 -3.02 20.59 3.37
N GLN A 73 -1.90 20.48 2.65
CA GLN A 73 -1.44 19.20 2.10
C GLN A 73 -1.09 18.19 3.19
N VAL A 74 -0.54 18.65 4.33
CA VAL A 74 -0.27 17.80 5.50
C VAL A 74 -1.57 17.27 6.10
N VAL A 75 -2.60 18.11 6.25
CA VAL A 75 -3.91 17.69 6.75
C VAL A 75 -4.56 16.67 5.82
N VAL A 76 -4.55 16.93 4.50
CA VAL A 76 -5.09 15.96 3.52
C VAL A 76 -4.30 14.66 3.57
N LEU A 77 -2.97 14.71 3.70
CA LEU A 77 -2.15 13.53 3.88
C LEU A 77 -2.60 12.74 5.10
N ILE A 78 -2.62 13.35 6.28
CA ILE A 78 -3.03 12.70 7.54
C ILE A 78 -4.43 12.08 7.40
N LEU A 79 -5.40 12.82 6.87
CA LEU A 79 -6.76 12.31 6.67
C LEU A 79 -6.78 11.07 5.76
N THR A 80 -6.12 11.14 4.60
CA THR A 80 -6.04 9.98 3.70
C THR A 80 -5.30 8.79 4.29
N GLN A 81 -4.37 9.00 5.24
CA GLN A 81 -3.71 7.91 5.96
C GLN A 81 -4.58 7.32 7.07
N ILE A 82 -5.28 8.13 7.86
CA ILE A 82 -6.17 7.63 8.94
C ILE A 82 -7.35 6.84 8.35
N ASN A 83 -7.83 7.21 7.17
CA ASN A 83 -8.83 6.42 6.43
C ASN A 83 -8.46 4.94 6.21
N TYR A 84 -7.17 4.59 6.22
CA TYR A 84 -6.73 3.18 6.14
C TYR A 84 -7.12 2.37 7.37
N VAL A 85 -7.41 2.98 8.52
CA VAL A 85 -7.84 2.29 9.74
C VAL A 85 -9.05 1.39 9.48
N CYS A 86 -10.10 1.94 8.85
CA CYS A 86 -11.28 1.17 8.46
C CYS A 86 -11.00 0.23 7.27
N VAL A 87 -10.28 0.72 6.25
CA VAL A 87 -10.14 -0.01 4.98
C VAL A 87 -9.21 -1.22 5.12
N THR A 88 -8.12 -1.10 5.87
CA THR A 88 -7.22 -2.23 6.13
C THR A 88 -7.93 -3.32 6.93
N GLY A 89 -8.71 -2.94 7.96
CA GLY A 89 -9.58 -3.87 8.67
C GLY A 89 -10.56 -4.59 7.75
N SER A 90 -11.15 -3.85 6.80
CA SER A 90 -12.09 -4.42 5.81
C SER A 90 -11.42 -5.37 4.82
N MET A 91 -10.20 -5.07 4.37
CA MET A 91 -9.46 -5.91 3.42
C MET A 91 -8.86 -7.17 4.04
N LEU A 92 -8.55 -7.12 5.33
CA LEU A 92 -7.91 -8.20 6.07
C LEU A 92 -8.82 -8.82 7.14
N CYS A 93 -10.13 -8.52 7.10
CA CYS A 93 -11.10 -9.00 8.09
C CYS A 93 -11.10 -10.52 8.24
N THR A 94 -10.91 -11.24 7.13
CA THR A 94 -10.86 -12.70 7.12
C THR A 94 -9.73 -13.28 7.97
N MET A 95 -8.66 -12.53 8.28
CA MET A 95 -7.64 -12.98 9.24
C MET A 95 -8.23 -13.31 10.62
N PHE A 96 -9.30 -12.61 11.02
CA PHE A 96 -10.01 -12.84 12.28
C PHE A 96 -11.33 -13.58 12.07
N ASP A 97 -12.07 -13.27 10.99
CA ASP A 97 -13.38 -13.89 10.72
C ASP A 97 -13.27 -15.40 10.43
N THR A 98 -12.13 -15.86 9.93
CA THR A 98 -11.88 -17.28 9.63
C THR A 98 -10.98 -17.95 10.66
N LEU A 99 -10.76 -17.34 11.82
CA LEU A 99 -9.93 -17.95 12.86
C LEU A 99 -10.61 -19.21 13.41
N ALA A 100 -9.99 -20.37 13.21
CA ALA A 100 -10.47 -21.63 13.77
C ALA A 100 -10.01 -21.75 15.23
N PRO A 101 -10.91 -21.99 16.20
CA PRO A 101 -10.51 -22.20 17.59
C PRO A 101 -9.90 -23.59 17.78
N LYS A 102 -9.06 -23.74 18.81
CA LYS A 102 -8.44 -25.03 19.15
C LYS A 102 -9.35 -25.80 20.10
N LEU A 103 -9.65 -27.05 19.78
CA LEU A 103 -10.41 -27.95 20.66
C LEU A 103 -9.51 -28.40 21.83
N ILE A 104 -9.93 -28.15 23.08
CA ILE A 104 -9.18 -28.53 24.29
C ILE A 104 -9.64 -29.90 24.80
N ALA A 105 -10.94 -30.12 24.89
CA ALA A 105 -11.52 -31.36 25.41
C ALA A 105 -12.89 -31.59 24.78
N CYS A 106 -13.23 -32.86 24.57
CA CYS A 106 -14.55 -33.30 24.16
C CYS A 106 -15.19 -34.14 25.27
N VAL A 107 -16.49 -33.97 25.52
CA VAL A 107 -17.21 -34.67 26.60
C VAL A 107 -17.57 -36.14 26.23
N ASP A 108 -17.27 -36.59 25.01
CA ASP A 108 -17.52 -37.96 24.57
C ASP A 108 -16.45 -38.96 25.07
N PRO A 109 -16.79 -40.25 25.30
CA PRO A 109 -15.88 -41.27 25.86
C PRO A 109 -14.73 -41.69 24.92
N VAL A 110 -14.58 -41.03 23.78
CA VAL A 110 -13.55 -41.28 22.78
C VAL A 110 -12.69 -40.03 22.70
N ASN A 111 -11.37 -40.21 22.70
CA ASN A 111 -10.37 -39.15 22.58
C ASN A 111 -10.39 -38.59 21.15
N VAL A 112 -11.46 -37.90 20.78
CA VAL A 112 -11.70 -37.40 19.43
C VAL A 112 -11.04 -36.04 19.27
N THR A 113 -10.08 -35.97 18.35
CA THR A 113 -9.42 -34.72 17.96
C THR A 113 -10.21 -33.94 16.91
N ASP A 114 -11.21 -34.56 16.27
CA ASP A 114 -12.01 -33.95 15.21
C ASP A 114 -13.16 -33.09 15.78
N PRO A 115 -13.17 -31.76 15.54
CA PRO A 115 -14.22 -30.86 16.02
C PRO A 115 -15.62 -31.22 15.51
N CYS A 116 -15.72 -31.86 14.34
CA CYS A 116 -16.98 -32.27 13.72
C CYS A 116 -17.71 -33.41 14.43
N LEU A 117 -16.98 -34.20 15.22
CA LEU A 117 -17.50 -35.37 15.92
C LEU A 117 -17.81 -35.06 17.38
N CYS A 118 -17.47 -33.86 17.86
CA CYS A 118 -17.65 -33.47 19.24
C CYS A 118 -18.97 -32.71 19.44
N ILE A 119 -19.92 -33.30 20.18
CA ILE A 119 -21.23 -32.67 20.43
C ILE A 119 -21.10 -31.54 21.48
N ASN A 120 -20.25 -31.73 22.49
CA ASN A 120 -19.95 -30.75 23.54
C ASN A 120 -18.44 -30.67 23.76
N GLY A 121 -17.79 -29.73 23.07
CA GLY A 121 -16.35 -29.46 23.19
C GLY A 121 -16.07 -28.16 23.94
N THR A 122 -15.03 -28.14 24.76
CA THR A 122 -14.45 -26.91 25.30
C THR A 122 -13.36 -26.42 24.34
N TYR A 123 -13.48 -25.18 23.85
CA TYR A 123 -12.56 -24.61 22.88
C TYR A 123 -11.74 -23.46 23.50
N ASP A 124 -10.46 -23.35 23.12
CA ASP A 124 -9.65 -22.15 23.40
C ASP A 124 -10.00 -21.08 22.36
N VAL A 125 -10.88 -20.15 22.73
CA VAL A 125 -11.37 -19.11 21.83
C VAL A 125 -10.62 -17.81 22.10
N GLN A 126 -9.60 -17.52 21.28
CA GLN A 126 -8.93 -16.22 21.31
C GLN A 126 -9.81 -15.08 20.76
N PHE A 127 -10.65 -15.40 19.78
CA PHE A 127 -11.59 -14.50 19.10
C PHE A 127 -12.79 -15.32 18.64
N GLU A 128 -14.01 -14.89 18.98
CA GLU A 128 -15.23 -15.49 18.46
C GLU A 128 -15.39 -15.10 17.00
N SER A 129 -14.91 -15.97 16.11
CA SER A 129 -14.89 -15.74 14.66
C SER A 129 -16.24 -16.03 14.00
N LEU A 130 -16.50 -15.38 12.87
CA LEU A 130 -17.71 -15.61 12.09
C LEU A 130 -17.78 -17.06 11.59
N LEU A 131 -16.65 -17.61 11.16
CA LEU A 131 -16.55 -19.02 10.75
C LEU A 131 -16.97 -19.95 11.89
N PHE A 132 -16.45 -19.74 13.11
CA PHE A 132 -16.81 -20.54 14.26
C PHE A 132 -18.31 -20.42 14.58
N HIS A 133 -18.89 -19.23 14.47
CA HIS A 133 -20.31 -19.01 14.69
C HIS A 133 -21.20 -19.76 13.66
N LEU A 134 -20.80 -19.82 12.39
CA LEU A 134 -21.55 -20.51 11.34
C LEU A 134 -21.46 -22.03 11.39
N THR A 135 -20.31 -22.54 11.81
CA THR A 135 -19.93 -23.94 11.62
C THR A 135 -19.77 -24.72 12.92
N HIS A 136 -19.83 -24.03 14.06
CA HIS A 136 -19.52 -24.58 15.38
C HIS A 136 -18.18 -25.34 15.42
N GLY A 137 -17.21 -24.93 14.61
CA GLY A 137 -15.89 -25.57 14.49
C GLY A 137 -15.84 -26.69 13.45
N CYS A 138 -16.97 -27.20 12.97
CA CYS A 138 -17.03 -28.21 11.92
C CYS A 138 -17.12 -27.57 10.52
N HIS A 139 -15.95 -27.34 9.92
CA HIS A 139 -15.86 -26.71 8.61
C HIS A 139 -14.85 -27.43 7.73
N ASP A 140 -15.08 -27.37 6.41
CA ASP A 140 -14.07 -27.79 5.45
C ASP A 140 -12.88 -26.83 5.45
N ASN A 141 -11.68 -27.38 5.30
CA ASN A 141 -10.43 -26.60 5.29
C ASN A 141 -10.39 -25.50 4.20
N TYR A 142 -11.21 -25.59 3.14
CA TYR A 142 -11.22 -24.60 2.05
C TYR A 142 -12.07 -23.35 2.33
N MET A 143 -12.94 -23.36 3.34
CA MET A 143 -13.83 -22.23 3.66
C MET A 143 -13.08 -20.92 3.96
N PRO A 144 -12.06 -20.90 4.87
CA PRO A 144 -11.24 -19.71 5.12
C PRO A 144 -10.60 -19.12 3.86
N THR A 145 -10.08 -20.01 3.02
CA THR A 145 -9.41 -19.67 1.77
C THR A 145 -10.39 -19.05 0.79
N LEU A 146 -11.58 -19.64 0.64
CA LEU A 146 -12.63 -19.15 -0.24
C LEU A 146 -13.07 -17.72 0.13
N TRP A 147 -13.27 -17.46 1.42
CA TRP A 147 -13.66 -16.13 1.92
C TRP A 147 -12.56 -15.08 1.69
N SER A 148 -11.31 -15.43 1.98
CA SER A 148 -10.16 -14.55 1.73
C SER A 148 -9.98 -14.27 0.23
N THR A 149 -10.19 -15.28 -0.62
CA THR A 149 -10.21 -15.12 -2.09
C THR A 149 -11.37 -14.23 -2.54
N ALA A 150 -12.55 -14.30 -1.91
CA ALA A 150 -13.69 -13.45 -2.21
C ALA A 150 -13.37 -11.97 -2.02
N VAL A 151 -12.79 -11.61 -0.86
CA VAL A 151 -12.35 -10.24 -0.57
C VAL A 151 -11.30 -9.76 -1.58
N MET A 152 -10.31 -10.60 -1.88
CA MET A 152 -9.23 -10.23 -2.80
C MET A 152 -9.72 -10.11 -4.26
N ALA A 153 -10.61 -11.00 -4.70
CA ALA A 153 -11.26 -10.92 -6.01
C ALA A 153 -12.05 -9.62 -6.13
N GLY A 154 -12.88 -9.32 -5.14
CA GLY A 154 -13.56 -8.03 -5.02
C GLY A 154 -12.58 -6.87 -5.15
N GLY A 155 -11.47 -6.91 -4.42
CA GLY A 155 -10.43 -5.89 -4.47
C GLY A 155 -9.81 -5.67 -5.84
N VAL A 156 -9.62 -6.73 -6.63
CA VAL A 156 -9.16 -6.64 -8.03
C VAL A 156 -10.19 -5.88 -8.87
N PHE A 157 -11.45 -6.32 -8.87
CA PHE A 157 -12.50 -5.66 -9.65
C PHE A 157 -12.72 -4.20 -9.22
N GLY A 158 -12.71 -3.95 -7.91
CA GLY A 158 -12.81 -2.63 -7.31
C GLY A 158 -11.72 -1.70 -7.79
N SER A 159 -10.47 -2.16 -7.78
CA SER A 159 -9.31 -1.37 -8.21
C SER A 159 -9.42 -0.87 -9.66
N VAL A 160 -9.99 -1.69 -10.56
CA VAL A 160 -10.19 -1.34 -11.98
C VAL A 160 -11.33 -0.33 -12.13
N VAL A 161 -12.49 -0.61 -11.52
CA VAL A 161 -13.67 0.25 -11.63
C VAL A 161 -13.42 1.61 -11.01
N PHE A 162 -12.84 1.66 -9.81
CA PHE A 162 -12.54 2.90 -9.12
C PHE A 162 -11.36 3.65 -9.73
N GLY A 163 -10.39 2.96 -10.35
CA GLY A 163 -9.36 3.60 -11.16
C GLY A 163 -9.96 4.41 -12.31
N TYR A 164 -10.85 3.78 -13.10
CA TYR A 164 -11.59 4.46 -14.16
C TYR A 164 -12.51 5.58 -13.62
N SER A 165 -13.25 5.28 -12.56
CA SER A 165 -14.16 6.23 -11.91
C SER A 165 -13.42 7.48 -11.43
N ALA A 166 -12.25 7.32 -10.82
CA ALA A 166 -11.47 8.44 -10.32
C ALA A 166 -10.96 9.34 -11.45
N ASP A 167 -10.61 8.78 -12.61
CA ASP A 167 -10.18 9.56 -13.77
C ASP A 167 -11.36 10.31 -14.42
N ARG A 168 -12.56 9.71 -14.41
CA ARG A 168 -13.75 10.26 -15.07
C ARG A 168 -14.56 11.22 -14.21
N PHE A 169 -14.78 10.88 -12.94
CA PHE A 169 -15.71 11.57 -12.03
C PHE A 169 -14.99 12.41 -10.96
N GLY A 170 -13.71 12.15 -10.70
CA GLY A 170 -12.87 12.90 -9.76
C GLY A 170 -12.31 12.03 -8.63
N ARG A 171 -11.18 12.43 -8.04
CA ARG A 171 -10.50 11.65 -7.00
C ARG A 171 -11.30 11.65 -5.70
N LYS A 172 -11.82 12.82 -5.30
CA LYS A 172 -12.56 12.99 -4.04
C LYS A 172 -13.84 12.17 -4.02
N LEU A 173 -14.66 12.27 -5.08
CA LEU A 173 -15.93 11.57 -5.15
C LEU A 173 -15.72 10.05 -5.11
N SER A 174 -14.78 9.54 -5.90
CA SER A 174 -14.48 8.11 -5.92
C SER A 174 -13.93 7.60 -4.57
N LEU A 175 -13.14 8.40 -3.85
CA LEU A 175 -12.71 8.08 -2.48
C LEU A 175 -13.89 8.02 -1.50
N LEU A 176 -14.80 8.99 -1.55
CA LEU A 176 -15.98 9.04 -0.67
C LEU A 176 -16.90 7.84 -0.90
N ILE A 177 -17.15 7.47 -2.17
CA ILE A 177 -17.95 6.30 -2.50
C ILE A 177 -17.26 5.03 -2.00
N ALA A 178 -15.95 4.89 -2.20
CA ALA A 178 -15.21 3.73 -1.73
C ALA A 178 -15.25 3.59 -0.20
N LEU A 179 -14.99 4.68 0.54
CA LEU A 179 -15.05 4.67 2.01
C LEU A 179 -16.46 4.38 2.53
N SER A 180 -17.46 5.06 1.98
CA SER A 180 -18.86 4.87 2.39
C SER A 180 -19.31 3.44 2.11
N GLY A 181 -18.92 2.87 0.97
CA GLY A 181 -19.17 1.48 0.62
C GLY A 181 -18.54 0.50 1.62
N CYS A 182 -17.29 0.70 2.02
CA CYS A 182 -16.66 -0.11 3.08
C CYS A 182 -17.43 -0.03 4.40
N ILE A 183 -17.86 1.15 4.84
CA ILE A 183 -18.61 1.33 6.09
C ILE A 183 -19.95 0.60 6.02
N ILE A 184 -20.70 0.79 4.93
CA ILE A 184 -21.99 0.13 4.73
C ILE A 184 -21.80 -1.40 4.73
N CYS A 185 -20.77 -1.91 4.06
CA CYS A 185 -20.52 -3.35 4.03
C CYS A 185 -20.16 -3.92 5.40
N ASN A 186 -19.36 -3.22 6.21
CA ASN A 186 -19.07 -3.65 7.59
C ASN A 186 -20.33 -3.62 8.47
N LEU A 187 -21.19 -2.61 8.31
CA LEU A 187 -22.48 -2.58 9.02
C LEU A 187 -23.36 -3.76 8.60
N LEU A 188 -23.45 -4.05 7.30
CA LEU A 188 -24.20 -5.20 6.80
C LEU A 188 -23.61 -6.54 7.28
N LEU A 189 -22.28 -6.65 7.34
CA LEU A 189 -21.59 -7.83 7.89
C LEU A 189 -21.94 -8.03 9.36
N THR A 190 -22.04 -6.97 10.16
CA THR A 190 -22.44 -7.03 11.58
C THR A 190 -23.80 -7.74 11.77
N PHE A 191 -24.72 -7.55 10.83
CA PHE A 191 -26.06 -8.15 10.85
C PHE A 191 -26.21 -9.32 9.87
N ALA A 192 -25.11 -9.80 9.29
CA ALA A 192 -25.19 -10.86 8.29
C ALA A 192 -25.80 -12.12 8.92
N SER A 193 -26.90 -12.58 8.33
CA SER A 193 -27.51 -13.85 8.69
C SER A 193 -26.52 -15.00 8.54
N VAL A 194 -26.77 -16.12 9.23
CA VAL A 194 -25.96 -17.36 9.29
C VAL A 194 -25.78 -18.06 7.92
N HIS A 195 -26.15 -17.43 6.80
CA HIS A 195 -26.02 -17.97 5.46
C HIS A 195 -24.66 -17.66 4.82
N VAL A 196 -23.88 -18.72 4.59
CA VAL A 196 -22.54 -18.67 3.96
C VAL A 196 -22.51 -17.89 2.64
N GLY A 197 -23.54 -18.03 1.80
CA GLY A 197 -23.62 -17.34 0.51
C GLY A 197 -23.75 -15.81 0.63
N ILE A 198 -24.47 -15.32 1.64
CA ILE A 198 -24.62 -13.88 1.89
C ILE A 198 -23.31 -13.31 2.42
N VAL A 199 -22.65 -14.02 3.35
CA VAL A 199 -21.32 -13.63 3.85
C VAL A 199 -20.31 -13.55 2.71
N PHE A 200 -20.26 -14.56 1.84
CA PHE A 200 -19.38 -14.56 0.67
C PHE A 200 -19.62 -13.35 -0.25
N ALA A 201 -20.88 -13.01 -0.52
CA ALA A 201 -21.23 -11.85 -1.33
C ALA A 201 -20.80 -10.53 -0.65
N LEU A 202 -21.09 -10.38 0.65
CA LEU A 202 -20.72 -9.18 1.42
C LEU A 202 -19.20 -9.00 1.52
N LEU A 203 -18.45 -10.08 1.73
CA LEU A 203 -16.97 -10.06 1.73
C LEU A 203 -16.43 -9.66 0.35
N SER A 204 -17.03 -10.15 -0.74
CA SER A 204 -16.66 -9.74 -2.10
C SER A 204 -16.89 -8.25 -2.34
N VAL A 205 -18.04 -7.72 -1.89
CA VAL A 205 -18.36 -6.29 -2.03
C VAL A 205 -17.49 -5.42 -1.12
N THR A 206 -17.15 -5.90 0.08
CA THR A 206 -16.17 -5.27 0.97
C THR A 206 -14.80 -5.18 0.29
N GLY A 207 -14.38 -6.27 -0.34
CA GLY A 207 -13.28 -6.37 -1.30
C GLY A 207 -13.30 -5.24 -2.32
N PHE A 208 -14.41 -5.13 -3.05
CA PHE A 208 -14.60 -4.16 -4.13
C PHE A 208 -14.37 -2.71 -3.68
N PHE A 209 -14.97 -2.29 -2.57
CA PHE A 209 -14.80 -0.93 -2.10
C PHE A 209 -13.39 -0.68 -1.52
N GLY A 210 -12.84 -1.62 -0.77
CA GLY A 210 -11.49 -1.45 -0.20
C GLY A 210 -10.40 -1.43 -1.27
N GLY A 211 -10.48 -2.32 -2.28
CA GLY A 211 -9.56 -2.29 -3.42
C GLY A 211 -9.64 -1.00 -4.22
N GLY A 212 -10.85 -0.44 -4.38
CA GLY A 212 -11.04 0.87 -4.99
C GLY A 212 -10.38 2.00 -4.19
N TYR A 213 -10.54 2.00 -2.87
CA TYR A 213 -9.88 2.96 -1.99
C TYR A 213 -8.36 2.90 -2.11
N LEU A 214 -7.77 1.70 -2.14
CA LEU A 214 -6.32 1.50 -2.24
C LEU A 214 -5.69 2.15 -3.47
N VAL A 215 -6.39 2.18 -4.60
CA VAL A 215 -5.87 2.79 -5.82
C VAL A 215 -5.86 4.31 -5.74
N ILE A 216 -6.92 4.92 -5.18
CA ILE A 216 -7.13 6.37 -5.27
C ILE A 216 -6.45 7.14 -4.12
N SER A 217 -6.35 6.52 -2.95
CA SER A 217 -5.86 7.14 -1.70
C SER A 217 -4.45 7.70 -1.79
N VAL A 218 -3.58 7.09 -2.60
CA VAL A 218 -2.21 7.60 -2.84
C VAL A 218 -2.19 8.69 -3.91
N VAL A 219 -3.15 8.69 -4.84
CA VAL A 219 -3.16 9.59 -5.99
C VAL A 219 -3.51 11.02 -5.59
N LEU A 220 -4.53 11.21 -4.75
CA LEU A 220 -4.98 12.55 -4.35
C LEU A 220 -3.86 13.38 -3.65
N PRO A 221 -3.16 12.88 -2.61
CA PRO A 221 -2.06 13.62 -1.99
C PRO A 221 -0.89 13.89 -2.95
N VAL A 222 -0.60 12.97 -3.88
CA VAL A 222 0.46 13.14 -4.89
C VAL A 222 0.08 14.19 -5.94
N GLU A 223 -1.20 14.31 -6.28
CA GLU A 223 -1.68 15.35 -7.19
C GLU A 223 -1.70 16.75 -6.55
N LEU A 224 -1.87 16.83 -5.21
CA LEU A 224 -1.85 18.07 -4.43
C LEU A 224 -0.44 18.57 -4.07
N THR A 225 0.60 17.79 -4.38
CA THR A 225 1.99 18.08 -4.00
C THR A 225 2.92 18.05 -5.21
N THR A 226 4.11 18.63 -5.04
CA THR A 226 5.15 18.62 -6.08
C THR A 226 5.97 17.33 -6.05
N THR A 227 6.66 17.05 -7.15
CA THR A 227 7.47 15.84 -7.35
C THR A 227 8.50 15.58 -6.23
N ARG A 228 9.00 16.64 -5.58
CA ARG A 228 9.99 16.58 -4.49
C ARG A 228 9.52 15.75 -3.29
N TRP A 229 8.22 15.78 -2.98
CA TRP A 229 7.66 15.17 -1.77
C TRP A 229 7.08 13.77 -2.01
N ARG A 230 7.09 13.26 -3.25
CA ARG A 230 6.47 11.98 -3.60
C ARG A 230 7.04 10.79 -2.82
N LEU A 231 8.35 10.76 -2.58
CA LEU A 231 8.98 9.71 -1.78
C LEU A 231 8.45 9.73 -0.34
N LEU A 232 8.35 10.92 0.27
CA LEU A 232 7.82 11.09 1.63
C LEU A 232 6.36 10.59 1.71
N LEU A 233 5.51 10.99 0.77
CA LEU A 233 4.11 10.57 0.72
C LEU A 233 3.95 9.06 0.57
N THR A 234 4.82 8.43 -0.22
CA THR A 234 4.81 6.99 -0.44
C THR A 234 5.29 6.24 0.81
N CYS A 235 6.31 6.77 1.50
CA CYS A 235 6.82 6.19 2.76
C CYS A 235 5.80 6.32 3.91
N LEU A 236 5.10 7.44 4.02
CA LEU A 236 4.07 7.70 5.03
C LEU A 236 2.71 7.06 4.71
N HIS A 237 2.70 5.95 4.00
CA HIS A 237 1.47 5.24 3.64
C HIS A 237 0.80 4.59 4.87
N GLY A 238 -0.53 4.65 4.93
CA GLY A 238 -1.33 4.40 6.12
C GLY A 238 -1.62 2.94 6.42
N TRP A 239 -1.36 2.03 5.48
CA TRP A 239 -1.64 0.60 5.64
C TRP A 239 -1.03 -0.03 6.90
N PRO A 240 0.24 0.22 7.29
CA PRO A 240 0.79 -0.31 8.54
C PRO A 240 0.04 0.16 9.79
N PHE A 241 -0.37 1.43 9.84
CA PHE A 241 -1.21 1.95 10.92
C PHE A 241 -2.60 1.29 10.93
N GLY A 242 -3.15 1.01 9.75
CA GLY A 242 -4.36 0.21 9.58
C GLY A 242 -4.24 -1.20 10.18
N ILE A 243 -3.09 -1.87 10.01
CA ILE A 243 -2.84 -3.19 10.61
C ILE A 243 -2.81 -3.11 12.14
N MET A 244 -2.13 -2.11 12.70
CA MET A 244 -2.04 -1.92 14.15
C MET A 244 -3.42 -1.67 14.77
N THR A 245 -4.19 -0.77 14.17
CA THR A 245 -5.53 -0.41 14.64
C THR A 245 -6.54 -1.54 14.45
N MET A 246 -6.45 -2.30 13.36
CA MET A 246 -7.22 -3.53 13.17
C MET A 246 -6.93 -4.55 14.28
N ALA A 247 -5.65 -4.81 14.58
CA ALA A 247 -5.26 -5.74 15.64
C ALA A 247 -5.78 -5.30 17.02
N LEU A 248 -5.68 -4.00 17.32
CA LEU A 248 -6.21 -3.42 18.56
C LEU A 248 -7.74 -3.54 18.61
N THR A 249 -8.43 -3.26 17.50
CA THR A 249 -9.89 -3.36 17.42
C THR A 249 -10.33 -4.80 17.69
N ALA A 250 -9.71 -5.77 17.02
CA ALA A 250 -10.01 -7.19 17.22
C ALA A 250 -9.72 -7.66 18.66
N TYR A 251 -8.66 -7.14 19.29
CA TYR A 251 -8.33 -7.44 20.68
C TYR A 251 -9.35 -6.88 21.68
N LEU A 252 -9.88 -5.68 21.42
CA LEU A 252 -10.86 -5.01 22.27
C LEU A 252 -12.26 -5.60 22.12
N THR A 253 -12.65 -6.01 20.91
CA THR A 253 -14.00 -6.52 20.65
C THR A 253 -14.14 -8.01 20.93
N ARG A 254 -13.10 -8.82 20.67
CA ARG A 254 -13.06 -10.29 20.84
C ARG A 254 -14.16 -11.10 20.13
N ARG A 255 -15.03 -10.43 19.37
CA ARG A 255 -16.14 -11.00 18.60
C ARG A 255 -16.22 -10.36 17.23
N TRP A 256 -16.59 -11.16 16.23
CA TRP A 256 -16.69 -10.77 14.83
C TRP A 256 -17.72 -9.65 14.58
N ASP A 257 -18.87 -9.69 15.25
CA ASP A 257 -19.95 -8.71 15.08
C ASP A 257 -19.54 -7.32 15.60
N TYR A 258 -19.04 -7.25 16.83
CA TYR A 258 -18.51 -6.01 17.40
C TYR A 258 -17.27 -5.53 16.65
N PHE A 259 -16.46 -6.42 16.08
CA PHE A 259 -15.31 -6.06 15.25
C PHE A 259 -15.74 -5.30 13.99
N HIS A 260 -16.70 -5.83 13.21
CA HIS A 260 -17.21 -5.13 12.03
C HIS A 260 -17.93 -3.82 12.39
N LEU A 261 -18.71 -3.81 13.47
CA LEU A 261 -19.36 -2.60 13.96
C LEU A 261 -18.33 -1.53 14.32
N ALA A 262 -17.25 -1.90 15.03
CA ALA A 262 -16.19 -0.98 15.38
C ALA A 262 -15.47 -0.43 14.15
N LEU A 263 -15.18 -1.25 13.14
CA LEU A 263 -14.60 -0.79 11.86
C LEU A 263 -15.52 0.22 11.15
N ALA A 264 -16.82 -0.03 11.12
CA ALA A 264 -17.79 0.89 10.55
C ALA A 264 -17.82 2.24 11.29
N VAL A 265 -17.85 2.21 12.63
CA VAL A 265 -17.84 3.41 13.47
C VAL A 265 -16.56 4.22 13.28
N GLN A 266 -15.40 3.56 13.17
CA GLN A 266 -14.12 4.21 12.91
C GLN A 266 -14.11 4.96 11.56
N GLY A 267 -14.83 4.46 10.55
CA GLY A 267 -14.92 5.09 9.23
C GLY A 267 -15.82 6.33 9.15
N LEU A 268 -16.84 6.46 10.01
CA LEU A 268 -17.80 7.58 9.96
C LEU A 268 -17.17 8.98 10.08
N PRO A 269 -16.36 9.30 11.11
CA PRO A 269 -15.76 10.63 11.23
C PRO A 269 -14.82 10.95 10.06
N LEU A 270 -14.26 9.90 9.46
CA LEU A 270 -13.31 9.98 8.37
C LEU A 270 -13.98 10.35 7.03
N VAL A 271 -15.17 9.82 6.76
CA VAL A 271 -16.00 10.27 5.63
C VAL A 271 -16.37 11.74 5.78
N VAL A 272 -16.80 12.14 6.99
CA VAL A 272 -17.15 13.54 7.28
C VAL A 272 -15.94 14.46 7.05
N ALA A 273 -14.76 14.08 7.53
CA ALA A 273 -13.53 14.84 7.31
C ALA A 273 -13.17 14.99 5.82
N MET A 274 -13.37 13.93 5.03
CA MET A 274 -13.11 13.95 3.58
C MET A 274 -14.06 14.87 2.79
N LEU A 275 -15.23 15.22 3.33
CA LEU A 275 -16.12 16.20 2.69
C LEU A 275 -15.51 17.61 2.64
N PHE A 276 -14.62 17.94 3.57
CA PHE A 276 -13.95 19.25 3.64
C PHE A 276 -12.69 19.34 2.75
N VAL A 277 -12.22 18.21 2.21
CA VAL A 277 -11.07 18.18 1.31
C VAL A 277 -11.49 18.65 -0.09
N ASP A 278 -10.70 19.51 -0.71
CA ASP A 278 -10.88 19.92 -2.11
C ASP A 278 -10.47 18.83 -3.11
N GLU A 279 -11.15 18.83 -4.25
CA GLU A 279 -10.77 17.99 -5.40
C GLU A 279 -9.41 18.40 -5.98
N SER A 280 -8.73 17.44 -6.62
CA SER A 280 -7.43 17.67 -7.25
C SER A 280 -7.46 18.81 -8.28
N PRO A 281 -6.67 19.89 -8.08
CA PRO A 281 -6.57 20.97 -9.05
C PRO A 281 -6.05 20.49 -10.40
N ARG A 282 -5.11 19.53 -10.42
CA ARG A 282 -4.60 18.91 -11.66
C ARG A 282 -5.72 18.23 -12.44
N TRP A 283 -6.55 17.44 -11.77
CA TRP A 283 -7.69 16.78 -12.41
C TRP A 283 -8.71 17.80 -12.93
N LEU A 284 -9.01 18.85 -12.17
CA LEU A 284 -9.93 19.92 -12.60
C LEU A 284 -9.45 20.64 -13.85
N ILE A 285 -8.14 20.93 -13.96
CA ILE A 285 -7.53 21.52 -15.15
C ILE A 285 -7.66 20.58 -16.35
N LEU A 286 -7.37 19.28 -16.18
CA LEU A 286 -7.51 18.27 -17.24
C LEU A 286 -8.95 18.13 -17.73
N GLN A 287 -9.94 18.28 -16.84
CA GLN A 287 -11.36 18.29 -17.18
C GLN A 287 -11.87 19.65 -17.69
N LYS A 288 -10.96 20.62 -17.93
CA LYS A 288 -11.27 21.99 -18.39
C LYS A 288 -12.19 22.77 -17.43
N LYS A 289 -12.23 22.41 -16.15
CA LYS A 289 -13.00 23.08 -15.09
C LYS A 289 -12.14 24.16 -14.41
N TYR A 290 -11.65 25.12 -15.18
CA TYR A 290 -10.66 26.11 -14.73
C TYR A 290 -11.13 26.96 -13.54
N ASN A 291 -12.40 27.37 -13.53
CA ASN A 291 -12.96 28.14 -12.42
C ASN A 291 -12.93 27.37 -11.10
N GLN A 292 -13.24 26.07 -11.13
CA GLN A 292 -13.18 25.22 -9.94
C GLN A 292 -11.74 24.99 -9.49
N ALA A 293 -10.81 24.79 -10.44
CA ALA A 293 -9.38 24.66 -10.14
C ALA A 293 -8.83 25.93 -9.47
N ARG A 294 -9.18 27.11 -9.98
CA ARG A 294 -8.79 28.41 -9.40
C ARG A 294 -9.33 28.58 -7.98
N GLN A 295 -10.61 28.24 -7.76
CA GLN A 295 -11.20 28.30 -6.42
C GLN A 295 -10.51 27.35 -5.43
N ALA A 296 -10.21 26.10 -5.85
CA ALA A 296 -9.47 25.15 -5.02
C ALA A 296 -8.08 25.70 -4.67
N MET A 297 -7.33 26.22 -5.64
CA MET A 297 -6.00 26.80 -5.41
C MET A 297 -6.04 28.02 -4.47
N ILE A 298 -7.07 28.87 -4.57
CA ILE A 298 -7.28 29.99 -3.64
C ILE A 298 -7.55 29.48 -2.22
N ARG A 299 -8.38 28.43 -2.05
CA ARG A 299 -8.64 27.83 -0.74
C ARG A 299 -7.37 27.24 -0.13
N ILE A 300 -6.59 26.51 -0.92
CA ILE A 300 -5.29 25.95 -0.50
C ILE A 300 -4.34 27.07 -0.08
N ALA A 301 -4.20 28.13 -0.89
CA ALA A 301 -3.35 29.28 -0.57
C ALA A 301 -3.78 29.98 0.73
N LYS A 302 -5.10 30.16 0.93
CA LYS A 302 -5.67 30.75 2.16
C LYS A 302 -5.37 29.90 3.38
N PHE A 303 -5.55 28.58 3.29
CA PHE A 303 -5.26 27.66 4.38
C PHE A 303 -3.76 27.64 4.72
N ASN A 304 -2.90 27.70 3.70
CA ASN A 304 -1.45 27.77 3.85
C ASN A 304 -0.93 29.17 4.26
N ARG A 305 -1.82 30.15 4.50
CA ARG A 305 -1.48 31.55 4.83
C ARG A 305 -0.52 32.19 3.82
N LYS A 306 -0.72 31.89 2.53
CA LYS A 306 0.06 32.46 1.43
C LYS A 306 -0.72 33.58 0.73
N PRO A 307 -0.01 34.57 0.14
CA PRO A 307 -0.67 35.67 -0.58
C PRO A 307 -1.55 35.12 -1.70
N LYS A 308 -2.63 35.84 -2.01
CA LYS A 308 -3.50 35.50 -3.14
C LYS A 308 -2.71 35.69 -4.42
N LEU A 309 -2.41 34.59 -5.11
CA LEU A 309 -1.91 34.63 -6.48
C LEU A 309 -3.08 34.67 -7.44
N ASP A 310 -2.88 35.35 -8.56
CA ASP A 310 -3.79 35.23 -9.70
C ASP A 310 -3.41 33.98 -10.50
N PHE A 311 -4.29 32.98 -10.52
CA PHE A 311 -4.04 31.69 -11.18
C PHE A 311 -4.67 31.70 -12.57
N HIS A 312 -3.84 31.59 -13.60
CA HIS A 312 -4.25 31.51 -15.00
C HIS A 312 -3.88 30.14 -15.55
N PHE A 313 -4.89 29.31 -15.84
CA PHE A 313 -4.72 27.93 -16.33
C PHE A 313 -5.11 27.77 -17.81
N GLU A 314 -5.80 28.77 -18.39
CA GLU A 314 -6.33 28.73 -19.75
C GLU A 314 -5.21 28.73 -20.80
N THR A 315 -4.08 29.37 -20.49
CA THR A 315 -2.95 29.53 -21.41
C THR A 315 -1.99 28.34 -21.38
N GLU A 316 -1.93 27.55 -20.31
CA GLU A 316 -1.02 26.41 -20.17
C GLU A 316 -1.35 25.27 -21.14
N LEU A 317 -2.63 24.89 -21.26
CA LEU A 317 -3.02 23.86 -22.22
C LEU A 317 -2.88 24.39 -23.65
N SER A 318 -3.13 25.69 -23.84
CA SER A 318 -2.99 26.40 -25.11
C SER A 318 -1.53 26.53 -25.55
N SER A 319 -0.58 26.69 -24.62
CA SER A 319 0.87 26.75 -24.90
C SER A 319 1.50 25.37 -25.05
N SER A 320 1.08 24.36 -24.26
CA SER A 320 1.44 22.96 -24.52
C SER A 320 0.94 22.47 -25.89
N THR A 321 -0.23 22.96 -26.33
CA THR A 321 -0.76 22.68 -27.67
C THR A 321 -0.03 23.48 -28.75
N LYS A 322 0.36 24.73 -28.49
CA LYS A 322 1.07 25.59 -29.46
C LYS A 322 2.56 25.24 -29.64
N CYS A 323 3.24 24.76 -28.60
CA CYS A 323 4.65 24.31 -28.70
C CYS A 323 4.81 22.92 -29.33
N GLN A 324 3.73 22.17 -29.59
CA GLN A 324 3.78 20.88 -30.28
C GLN A 324 3.20 20.92 -31.71
N VAL A 325 2.99 22.11 -32.28
CA VAL A 325 2.62 22.25 -33.71
C VAL A 325 3.87 22.21 -34.61
N GLU A 326 4.76 21.25 -34.39
CA GLU A 326 5.71 20.79 -35.42
C GLU A 326 5.46 19.31 -35.76
N LYS A 327 4.71 19.16 -36.87
CA LYS A 327 4.71 18.07 -37.87
C LYS A 327 4.30 16.63 -37.54
N HIS A 328 3.94 16.23 -36.32
CA HIS A 328 3.39 14.88 -36.10
C HIS A 328 2.03 14.87 -35.38
N PRO A 329 1.03 14.12 -35.89
CA PRO A 329 -0.22 13.91 -35.14
C PRO A 329 0.12 13.27 -33.78
N PRO A 330 -0.65 13.56 -32.72
CA PRO A 330 -0.42 12.97 -31.40
C PRO A 330 -0.44 11.45 -31.55
N ARG A 331 0.72 10.81 -31.39
CA ARG A 331 0.84 9.35 -31.50
C ARG A 331 -0.04 8.75 -30.41
N ARG A 332 -1.10 8.06 -30.81
CA ARG A 332 -1.93 7.28 -29.87
C ARG A 332 -1.10 6.07 -29.43
N TYR A 333 -0.53 6.16 -28.23
CA TYR A 333 0.15 5.03 -27.62
C TYR A 333 -0.89 4.03 -27.11
N THR A 334 -0.75 2.78 -27.54
CA THR A 334 -1.57 1.64 -27.12
C THR A 334 -0.72 0.70 -26.25
N TYR A 335 -1.34 -0.14 -25.43
CA TYR A 335 -0.66 -1.18 -24.64
C TYR A 335 0.33 -2.04 -25.45
N MET A 336 0.08 -2.26 -26.74
CA MET A 336 1.00 -2.99 -27.63
C MET A 336 2.38 -2.33 -27.78
N HIS A 337 2.47 -1.00 -27.63
CA HIS A 337 3.77 -0.31 -27.68
C HIS A 337 4.63 -0.58 -26.45
N LEU A 338 4.04 -0.92 -25.30
CA LEU A 338 4.80 -1.31 -24.10
C LEU A 338 5.53 -2.64 -24.30
N ILE A 339 4.94 -3.53 -25.11
CA ILE A 339 5.50 -4.86 -25.40
C ILE A 339 6.52 -4.80 -26.54
N ARG A 340 6.29 -3.91 -27.51
CA ARG A 340 7.11 -3.81 -28.72
C ARG A 340 8.47 -3.14 -28.47
N ASP A 341 8.53 -2.16 -27.58
CA ASP A 341 9.79 -1.48 -27.25
C ASP A 341 10.59 -2.27 -26.21
N LYS A 342 11.72 -2.85 -26.64
CA LYS A 342 12.60 -3.64 -25.78
C LYS A 342 13.19 -2.84 -24.61
N ALA A 343 13.39 -1.53 -24.76
CA ALA A 343 13.95 -0.68 -23.70
C ALA A 343 12.95 -0.46 -22.55
N VAL A 344 11.65 -0.54 -22.85
CA VAL A 344 10.56 -0.41 -21.86
C VAL A 344 10.11 -1.76 -21.34
N PHE A 345 10.04 -2.75 -22.22
CA PHE A 345 9.50 -4.07 -21.91
C PHE A 345 10.27 -4.78 -20.81
N LEU A 346 11.60 -4.73 -20.83
CA LEU A 346 12.42 -5.41 -19.84
C LEU A 346 12.27 -4.78 -18.43
N PRO A 347 12.41 -3.45 -18.23
CA PRO A 347 12.08 -2.82 -16.94
C PRO A 347 10.63 -3.05 -16.50
N LEU A 348 9.68 -3.08 -17.45
CA LEU A 348 8.28 -3.39 -17.16
C LEU A 348 8.11 -4.80 -16.63
N LEU A 349 8.73 -5.80 -17.25
CA LEU A 349 8.66 -7.19 -16.83
C LEU A 349 9.25 -7.38 -15.43
N VAL A 350 10.45 -6.83 -15.20
CA VAL A 350 11.15 -6.91 -13.90
C VAL A 350 10.32 -6.26 -12.80
N LEU A 351 9.82 -5.04 -13.03
CA LEU A 351 9.02 -4.34 -12.03
C LEU A 351 7.68 -5.04 -11.83
N SER A 352 7.03 -5.55 -12.87
CA SER A 352 5.78 -6.30 -12.74
C SER A 352 5.96 -7.58 -11.93
N TYR A 353 7.06 -8.31 -12.14
CA TYR A 353 7.41 -9.46 -11.32
C TYR A 353 7.70 -9.08 -9.85
N SER A 354 8.31 -7.92 -9.63
CA SER A 354 8.55 -7.39 -8.29
C SER A 354 7.24 -7.14 -7.52
N TRP A 355 6.27 -6.52 -8.18
CA TRP A 355 4.93 -6.29 -7.63
C TRP A 355 4.15 -7.60 -7.42
N PHE A 356 4.31 -8.57 -8.33
CA PHE A 356 3.67 -9.89 -8.23
C PHE A 356 4.23 -10.70 -7.04
N SER A 357 5.53 -10.93 -6.99
CA SER A 357 6.19 -11.69 -5.92
C SER A 357 5.99 -11.03 -4.55
N GLY A 358 6.20 -9.72 -4.45
CA GLY A 358 5.94 -8.96 -3.22
C GLY A 358 4.47 -9.03 -2.78
N GLY A 359 3.53 -9.03 -3.74
CA GLY A 359 2.11 -9.24 -3.49
C GLY A 359 1.80 -10.59 -2.86
N ILE A 360 2.32 -11.67 -3.45
CA ILE A 360 2.12 -13.03 -2.93
C ILE A 360 2.67 -13.14 -1.52
N ILE A 361 3.91 -12.71 -1.28
CA ILE A 361 4.54 -12.87 0.03
C ILE A 361 3.81 -12.01 1.07
N THR A 362 3.47 -10.77 0.74
CA THR A 362 2.81 -9.86 1.68
C THR A 362 1.42 -10.36 2.08
N PHE A 363 0.54 -10.61 1.10
CA PHE A 363 -0.83 -11.05 1.40
C PHE A 363 -0.89 -12.50 1.87
N GLY A 364 -0.03 -13.36 1.32
CA GLY A 364 0.06 -14.77 1.73
C GLY A 364 0.47 -14.89 3.18
N THR A 365 1.50 -14.15 3.61
CA THR A 365 1.89 -14.14 5.03
C THR A 365 0.83 -13.49 5.92
N TYR A 366 0.07 -12.47 5.47
CA TYR A 366 -1.06 -11.96 6.26
C TYR A 366 -2.10 -13.04 6.53
N PHE A 367 -2.52 -13.79 5.51
CA PHE A 367 -3.52 -14.85 5.69
C PHE A 367 -2.98 -16.08 6.42
N ASP A 368 -1.67 -16.32 6.37
CA ASP A 368 -1.04 -17.41 7.11
C ASP A 368 -0.83 -17.09 8.61
N MET A 369 -0.92 -15.82 9.03
CA MET A 369 -0.74 -15.41 10.44
C MET A 369 -1.67 -16.12 11.42
N SER A 370 -2.88 -16.49 10.99
CA SER A 370 -3.85 -17.22 11.80
C SER A 370 -3.44 -18.66 12.06
N ASN A 371 -2.63 -19.27 11.18
CA ASN A 371 -2.18 -20.66 11.28
C ASN A 371 -0.91 -20.80 12.13
N LEU A 372 -0.14 -19.72 12.24
CA LEU A 372 1.09 -19.67 13.03
C LEU A 372 0.78 -19.72 14.53
N ALA A 373 1.66 -20.35 15.31
CA ALA A 373 1.54 -20.40 16.77
C ALA A 373 1.57 -19.00 17.42
N GLY A 374 1.07 -18.90 18.65
CA GLY A 374 1.05 -17.67 19.46
C GLY A 374 -0.19 -16.77 19.26
N ASN A 375 -0.22 -15.66 19.99
CA ASN A 375 -1.34 -14.72 20.01
C ASN A 375 -1.43 -13.91 18.69
N ILE A 376 -2.53 -14.05 17.96
CA ILE A 376 -2.74 -13.37 16.67
C ILE A 376 -2.73 -11.84 16.79
N PHE A 377 -3.35 -11.27 17.82
CA PHE A 377 -3.40 -9.82 18.02
C PHE A 377 -2.00 -9.22 18.17
N LEU A 378 -1.16 -9.86 18.99
CA LEU A 378 0.21 -9.42 19.24
C LEU A 378 1.05 -9.50 17.95
N LYS A 379 0.99 -10.63 17.25
CA LYS A 379 1.72 -10.83 15.99
C LYS A 379 1.33 -9.81 14.92
N THR A 380 0.03 -9.54 14.77
CA THR A 380 -0.48 -8.57 13.80
C THR A 380 -0.10 -7.14 14.19
N PHE A 381 -0.21 -6.77 15.48
CA PHE A 381 0.20 -5.44 15.96
C PHE A 381 1.70 -5.17 15.77
N ILE A 382 2.55 -6.14 16.10
CA ILE A 382 4.00 -6.06 15.91
C ILE A 382 4.35 -5.97 14.42
N THR A 383 3.65 -6.72 13.57
CA THR A 383 3.82 -6.61 12.11
C THR A 383 3.54 -5.21 11.60
N GLY A 384 2.43 -4.60 12.01
CA GLY A 384 2.12 -3.20 11.66
C GLY A 384 3.21 -2.24 12.15
N SER A 385 3.66 -2.40 13.40
CA SER A 385 4.69 -1.55 14.02
C SER A 385 6.04 -1.64 13.31
N LEU A 386 6.51 -2.85 13.01
CA LEU A 386 7.76 -3.06 12.27
C LEU A 386 7.67 -2.52 10.85
N LYS A 387 6.53 -2.68 10.18
CA LYS A 387 6.30 -2.11 8.84
C LYS A 387 6.34 -0.59 8.81
N VAL A 388 5.91 0.10 9.88
CA VAL A 388 6.11 1.56 10.00
C VAL A 388 7.61 1.88 9.99
N GLY A 389 8.41 1.17 10.80
CA GLY A 389 9.85 1.37 10.87
C GLY A 389 10.57 1.06 9.55
N THR A 390 10.32 -0.12 8.98
CA THR A 390 10.96 -0.54 7.73
C THR A 390 10.51 0.30 6.55
N GLY A 391 9.25 0.76 6.50
CA GLY A 391 8.72 1.65 5.47
C GLY A 391 9.42 3.01 5.37
N LEU A 392 10.11 3.45 6.42
CA LEU A 392 10.91 4.68 6.44
C LEU A 392 12.35 4.50 5.93
N ILE A 393 12.83 3.26 5.76
CA ILE A 393 14.20 2.98 5.26
C ILE A 393 14.47 3.68 3.92
N PRO A 394 13.60 3.63 2.90
CA PRO A 394 13.83 4.30 1.62
C PRO A 394 13.92 5.82 1.77
N LEU A 395 13.20 6.42 2.72
CA LEU A 395 13.25 7.86 2.95
C LEU A 395 14.62 8.33 3.46
N ILE A 396 15.22 7.54 4.35
CA ILE A 396 16.49 7.85 5.01
C ILE A 396 17.68 7.46 4.11
N PHE A 397 17.66 6.24 3.56
CA PHE A 397 18.83 5.64 2.93
C PHE A 397 18.87 5.78 1.40
N SER A 398 17.75 6.06 0.71
CA SER A 398 17.73 6.11 -0.76
C SER A 398 18.67 7.15 -1.33
N ARG A 399 18.98 8.22 -0.58
CA ARG A 399 19.93 9.26 -1.01
C ARG A 399 21.37 8.78 -1.01
N PHE A 400 21.73 7.86 -0.10
CA PHE A 400 23.11 7.39 0.09
C PHE A 400 23.39 6.10 -0.67
N VAL A 401 22.46 5.15 -0.60
CA VAL A 401 22.65 3.78 -1.10
C VAL A 401 22.10 3.60 -2.52
N GLY A 402 21.23 4.50 -2.98
CA GLY A 402 20.42 4.29 -4.17
C GLY A 402 19.19 3.43 -3.88
N ARG A 403 18.44 3.08 -4.91
CA ARG A 403 17.11 2.44 -4.76
C ARG A 403 17.15 0.96 -5.02
N LYS A 404 17.98 0.53 -5.99
CA LYS A 404 18.12 -0.89 -6.33
C LYS A 404 18.65 -1.71 -5.14
N PRO A 405 19.70 -1.29 -4.39
CA PRO A 405 20.19 -2.09 -3.28
C PRO A 405 19.21 -2.14 -2.10
N ILE A 406 18.41 -1.09 -1.88
CA ILE A 406 17.35 -1.10 -0.85
C ILE A 406 16.28 -2.13 -1.21
N LEU A 407 15.85 -2.17 -2.48
CA LEU A 407 14.90 -3.16 -2.96
C LEU A 407 15.46 -4.59 -2.82
N ILE A 408 16.67 -4.83 -3.30
CA ILE A 408 17.30 -6.16 -3.25
C ILE A 408 17.54 -6.59 -1.80
N GLY A 409 18.03 -5.70 -0.93
CA GLY A 409 18.27 -5.98 0.48
C GLY A 409 16.99 -6.32 1.24
N ALA A 410 15.90 -5.59 0.98
CA ALA A 410 14.58 -5.87 1.55
C ALA A 410 14.09 -7.29 1.21
N ILE A 411 14.20 -7.68 -0.07
CA ILE A 411 13.77 -9.02 -0.53
C ILE A 411 14.75 -10.10 -0.04
N ALA A 412 16.05 -9.81 0.04
CA ALA A 412 17.04 -10.73 0.57
C ALA A 412 16.76 -11.10 2.02
N ILE A 413 16.43 -10.12 2.86
CA ILE A 413 16.03 -10.38 4.26
C ILE A 413 14.76 -11.25 4.28
N ALA A 414 13.74 -10.90 3.49
CA ALA A 414 12.50 -11.68 3.41
C ALA A 414 12.74 -13.14 2.95
N CYS A 415 13.63 -13.31 1.97
CA CYS A 415 14.07 -14.60 1.48
C CYS A 415 14.76 -15.42 2.58
N SER A 416 15.73 -14.82 3.28
CA SER A 416 16.43 -15.46 4.39
C SER A 416 15.48 -15.86 5.51
N THR A 417 14.49 -15.02 5.84
CA THR A 417 13.49 -15.36 6.86
C THR A 417 12.57 -16.51 6.42
N ALA A 418 12.17 -16.57 5.15
CA ALA A 418 11.31 -17.65 4.65
C ALA A 418 12.03 -19.01 4.67
N TRP A 419 13.26 -19.07 4.16
CA TRP A 419 14.08 -20.28 4.25
C TRP A 419 14.47 -20.61 5.69
N GLY A 420 14.73 -19.61 6.51
CA GLY A 420 14.98 -19.80 7.95
C GLY A 420 13.77 -20.40 8.67
N SER A 421 12.54 -20.04 8.30
CA SER A 421 11.32 -20.63 8.88
C SER A 421 11.21 -22.11 8.54
N LEU A 422 11.61 -22.51 7.33
CA LEU A 422 11.72 -23.93 6.97
C LEU A 422 12.78 -24.64 7.81
N VAL A 423 13.95 -24.05 8.00
CA VAL A 423 15.01 -24.64 8.84
C VAL A 423 14.56 -24.78 10.29
N LEU A 424 13.90 -23.76 10.86
CA LEU A 424 13.36 -23.83 12.22
C LEU A 424 12.34 -24.97 12.37
N TYR A 425 11.50 -25.18 11.36
CA TYR A 425 10.59 -26.32 11.34
C TYR A 425 11.32 -27.67 11.34
N LEU A 426 12.38 -27.80 10.52
CA LEU A 426 13.13 -29.06 10.38
C LEU A 426 14.00 -29.41 11.61
N VAL A 427 14.30 -28.44 12.47
CA VAL A 427 15.10 -28.62 13.70
C VAL A 427 14.19 -28.55 14.95
N ASP A 428 12.88 -28.81 14.81
CA ASP A 428 11.90 -28.84 15.90
C ASP A 428 11.83 -27.54 16.75
N LEU A 429 12.15 -26.39 16.13
CA LEU A 429 12.06 -25.05 16.73
C LEU A 429 10.91 -24.23 16.13
N ALA A 430 9.80 -24.92 15.80
CA ALA A 430 8.65 -24.34 15.11
C ALA A 430 8.00 -23.16 15.85
N ASP A 431 8.12 -23.10 17.18
CA ASP A 431 7.61 -22.01 18.02
C ASP A 431 8.19 -20.64 17.66
N TYR A 432 9.39 -20.59 17.07
CA TYR A 432 10.06 -19.36 16.65
C TYR A 432 9.72 -18.93 15.21
N MET A 433 9.08 -19.79 14.42
CA MET A 433 8.68 -19.48 13.04
C MET A 433 7.81 -18.23 12.90
N PRO A 434 6.81 -17.96 13.77
CA PRO A 434 5.96 -16.78 13.64
C PRO A 434 6.76 -15.48 13.71
N TRP A 435 7.75 -15.41 14.59
CA TRP A 435 8.60 -14.23 14.76
C TRP A 435 9.46 -13.98 13.54
N LEU A 436 10.01 -15.04 12.95
CA LEU A 436 10.80 -14.93 11.73
C LEU A 436 9.94 -14.52 10.53
N ALA A 437 8.71 -15.05 10.44
CA ALA A 437 7.73 -14.64 9.43
C ALA A 437 7.36 -13.14 9.55
N ILE A 438 7.18 -12.64 10.77
CA ILE A 438 6.92 -11.22 11.07
C ILE A 438 8.07 -10.33 10.59
N VAL A 439 9.32 -10.73 10.83
CA VAL A 439 10.50 -10.00 10.32
C VAL A 439 10.49 -10.00 8.79
N GLY A 440 10.19 -11.14 8.16
CA GLY A 440 10.15 -11.27 6.70
C GLY A 440 9.11 -10.36 6.03
N ILE A 441 7.86 -10.42 6.48
CA ILE A 441 6.79 -9.58 5.92
C ILE A 441 7.03 -8.09 6.16
N SER A 442 7.67 -7.75 7.28
CA SER A 442 8.02 -6.37 7.60
C SER A 442 9.17 -5.87 6.73
N ALA A 443 10.16 -6.71 6.45
CA ALA A 443 11.31 -6.40 5.60
C ALA A 443 10.92 -6.13 4.13
N ILE A 444 9.76 -6.60 3.67
CA ILE A 444 9.25 -6.32 2.31
C ILE A 444 8.70 -4.89 2.15
N ASP A 445 8.33 -4.18 3.23
CA ASP A 445 7.72 -2.84 3.10
C ASP A 445 8.58 -1.81 2.32
N PRO A 446 9.91 -1.69 2.55
CA PRO A 446 10.79 -0.86 1.73
C PRO A 446 10.67 -1.14 0.22
N MET A 447 10.55 -2.42 -0.17
CA MET A 447 10.40 -2.83 -1.57
C MET A 447 9.13 -2.22 -2.17
N TRP A 448 7.99 -2.23 -1.45
CA TRP A 448 6.76 -1.59 -1.93
C TRP A 448 6.95 -0.10 -2.19
N LYS A 449 7.62 0.61 -1.27
CA LYS A 449 7.85 2.05 -1.44
C LYS A 449 8.75 2.32 -2.63
N VAL A 450 9.87 1.60 -2.75
CA VAL A 450 10.81 1.73 -3.88
C VAL A 450 10.11 1.42 -5.19
N ASN A 451 9.30 0.37 -5.25
CA ASN A 451 8.51 0.00 -6.43
C ASN A 451 7.57 1.10 -6.91
N HIS A 452 6.86 1.76 -5.98
CA HIS A 452 6.02 2.90 -6.32
C HIS A 452 6.82 4.06 -6.93
N VAL A 453 8.02 4.36 -6.41
CA VAL A 453 8.82 5.47 -6.95
C VAL A 453 9.54 5.08 -8.25
N MET A 454 10.08 3.87 -8.35
CA MET A 454 10.67 3.33 -9.58
C MET A 454 9.66 3.26 -10.73
N SER A 455 8.38 2.98 -10.46
CA SER A 455 7.32 3.03 -11.49
C SER A 455 7.15 4.40 -12.14
N VAL A 456 7.59 5.47 -11.46
CA VAL A 456 7.53 6.83 -11.99
C VAL A 456 8.84 7.21 -12.71
N GLU A 457 9.96 6.64 -12.31
CA GLU A 457 11.28 7.03 -12.82
C GLU A 457 11.78 6.18 -13.99
N LEU A 458 11.39 4.90 -14.05
CA LEU A 458 11.81 4.00 -15.12
C LEU A 458 11.10 4.28 -16.45
N PHE A 459 9.84 4.72 -16.39
CA PHE A 459 9.00 4.81 -17.59
C PHE A 459 8.88 6.26 -18.10
N PRO A 460 8.96 6.45 -19.43
CA PRO A 460 8.70 7.73 -20.07
C PRO A 460 7.31 8.29 -19.76
N THR A 461 7.20 9.61 -19.65
CA THR A 461 5.96 10.30 -19.25
C THR A 461 4.72 9.84 -20.03
N VAL A 462 4.87 9.65 -21.36
CA VAL A 462 3.82 9.27 -22.30
C VAL A 462 3.20 7.89 -22.05
N ILE A 463 3.96 6.94 -21.51
CA ILE A 463 3.51 5.55 -21.26
C ILE A 463 3.55 5.15 -19.78
N ARG A 464 4.05 6.03 -18.91
CA ARG A 464 4.24 5.77 -17.47
C ARG A 464 2.96 5.32 -16.77
N SER A 465 1.83 5.96 -17.08
CA SER A 465 0.54 5.59 -16.49
C SER A 465 0.12 4.17 -16.88
N MET A 466 0.28 3.82 -18.17
CA MET A 466 -0.01 2.47 -18.68
C MET A 466 0.90 1.42 -18.05
N SER A 467 2.21 1.69 -17.96
CA SER A 467 3.18 0.77 -17.35
C SER A 467 2.88 0.53 -15.86
N ARG A 468 2.57 1.59 -15.11
CA ARG A 468 2.18 1.48 -13.70
C ARG A 468 0.88 0.69 -13.52
N ALA A 469 -0.08 0.85 -14.44
CA ALA A 469 -1.31 0.06 -14.42
C ALA A 469 -1.02 -1.44 -14.58
N VAL A 470 -0.15 -1.82 -15.52
CA VAL A 470 0.28 -3.23 -15.70
C VAL A 470 0.93 -3.79 -14.42
N CYS A 471 1.88 -3.07 -13.81
CA CYS A 471 2.50 -3.51 -12.56
C CYS A 471 1.47 -3.69 -11.43
N ASN A 472 0.49 -2.79 -11.34
CA ASN A 472 -0.56 -2.90 -10.33
C ASN A 472 -1.48 -4.11 -10.58
N VAL A 473 -1.84 -4.40 -11.83
CA VAL A 473 -2.60 -5.62 -12.19
C VAL A 473 -1.86 -6.88 -11.75
N CYS A 474 -0.54 -6.94 -11.94
CA CYS A 474 0.27 -8.06 -11.46
C CYS A 474 0.21 -8.21 -9.93
N SER A 475 0.28 -7.12 -9.17
CA SER A 475 0.08 -7.17 -7.71
C SER A 475 -1.33 -7.61 -7.31
N ARG A 476 -2.37 -7.22 -8.06
CA ARG A 476 -3.75 -7.63 -7.79
C ARG A 476 -3.95 -9.12 -8.06
N LEU A 477 -3.39 -9.63 -9.15
CA LEU A 477 -3.39 -11.07 -9.43
C LEU A 477 -2.66 -11.85 -8.32
N ALA A 478 -1.53 -11.34 -7.85
CA ALA A 478 -0.82 -11.91 -6.71
C ALA A 478 -1.66 -11.94 -5.43
N SER A 479 -2.41 -10.88 -5.12
CA SER A 479 -3.31 -10.86 -3.96
C SER A 479 -4.46 -11.87 -4.07
N LEU A 480 -4.92 -12.18 -5.29
CA LEU A 480 -5.95 -13.19 -5.53
C LEU A 480 -5.42 -14.62 -5.30
N ILE A 481 -4.17 -14.88 -5.69
CA ILE A 481 -3.50 -16.18 -5.52
C ILE A 481 -3.04 -16.39 -4.08
N ALA A 482 -2.72 -15.32 -3.34
CA ALA A 482 -2.14 -15.38 -2.00
C ALA A 482 -2.89 -16.27 -0.99
N PRO A 483 -4.23 -16.20 -0.84
CA PRO A 483 -4.97 -17.12 0.05
C PRO A 483 -4.75 -18.60 -0.28
N GLN A 484 -4.63 -18.94 -1.58
CA GLN A 484 -4.41 -20.31 -2.03
C GLN A 484 -3.02 -20.81 -1.64
N ILE A 485 -2.03 -19.92 -1.57
CA ILE A 485 -0.70 -20.24 -1.06
C ILE A 485 -0.73 -20.40 0.45
N ALA A 486 -1.49 -19.57 1.17
CA ALA A 486 -1.69 -19.74 2.61
C ALA A 486 -2.38 -21.07 2.96
N PHE A 487 -3.32 -21.53 2.12
CA PHE A 487 -3.98 -22.84 2.26
C PHE A 487 -3.00 -24.02 2.26
N LEU A 488 -1.83 -23.90 1.62
CA LEU A 488 -0.81 -24.96 1.65
C LEU A 488 -0.35 -25.31 3.08
N SER A 489 -0.49 -24.38 4.04
CA SER A 489 -0.20 -24.62 5.46
C SER A 489 -1.09 -25.69 6.09
N SER A 490 -2.32 -25.88 5.60
CA SER A 490 -3.24 -26.91 6.10
C SER A 490 -2.85 -28.31 5.61
N ILE A 491 -2.09 -28.40 4.52
CA ILE A 491 -1.55 -29.66 3.99
C ILE A 491 -0.21 -29.96 4.67
N TYR A 492 0.70 -28.97 4.65
CA TYR A 492 2.00 -29.08 5.31
C TYR A 492 2.45 -27.68 5.77
N SER A 493 2.59 -27.52 7.08
CA SER A 493 2.81 -26.22 7.74
C SER A 493 3.93 -25.35 7.12
N PRO A 494 5.12 -25.86 6.75
CA PRO A 494 6.18 -25.01 6.20
C PRO A 494 6.07 -24.76 4.68
N LEU A 495 5.11 -25.38 3.98
CA LEU A 495 5.00 -25.32 2.52
C LEU A 495 4.81 -23.90 1.95
N PRO A 496 4.00 -23.00 2.55
CA PRO A 496 3.91 -21.60 2.11
C PRO A 496 5.26 -20.89 2.16
N PHE A 497 6.09 -21.15 3.18
CA PHE A 497 7.41 -20.53 3.32
C PHE A 497 8.40 -20.97 2.23
N VAL A 498 8.31 -22.22 1.76
CA VAL A 498 9.07 -22.70 0.60
C VAL A 498 8.69 -21.90 -0.66
N VAL A 499 7.40 -21.67 -0.87
CA VAL A 499 6.90 -20.86 -2.00
C VAL A 499 7.37 -19.41 -1.87
N TYR A 500 7.27 -18.80 -0.69
CA TYR A 500 7.75 -17.43 -0.46
C TYR A 500 9.27 -17.31 -0.66
N GLY A 501 10.05 -18.27 -0.17
CA GLY A 501 11.50 -18.30 -0.32
C GLY A 501 11.94 -18.46 -1.77
N THR A 502 11.32 -19.37 -2.53
CA THR A 502 11.64 -19.59 -3.95
C THR A 502 11.28 -18.39 -4.83
N LEU A 503 10.10 -17.79 -4.63
CA LEU A 503 9.71 -16.56 -5.33
C LEU A 503 10.64 -15.39 -5.00
N SER A 504 11.07 -15.27 -3.73
CA SER A 504 12.01 -14.23 -3.31
C SER A 504 13.41 -14.41 -3.91
N LEU A 505 13.92 -15.65 -3.97
CA LEU A 505 15.20 -15.96 -4.64
C LEU A 505 15.17 -15.57 -6.11
N LEU A 506 14.11 -15.96 -6.82
CA LEU A 506 13.94 -15.61 -8.23
C LEU A 506 13.83 -14.09 -8.42
N HIS A 507 13.15 -13.40 -7.51
CA HIS A 507 13.05 -11.94 -7.51
C HIS A 507 14.42 -11.28 -7.35
N ILE A 508 15.24 -11.74 -6.39
CA ILE A 508 16.60 -11.21 -6.19
C ILE A 508 17.43 -11.39 -7.46
N LEU A 509 17.39 -12.56 -8.08
CA LEU A 509 18.12 -12.85 -9.31
C LEU A 509 17.67 -11.93 -10.47
N ILE A 510 16.36 -11.83 -10.69
CA ILE A 510 15.79 -10.99 -11.76
C ILE A 510 16.14 -9.51 -11.53
N ALA A 511 15.98 -9.01 -10.31
CA ALA A 511 16.25 -7.62 -9.97
C ALA A 511 17.76 -7.30 -10.04
N ALA A 512 18.63 -8.21 -9.61
CA ALA A 512 20.08 -8.01 -9.66
C ALA A 512 20.58 -7.85 -11.10
N ILE A 513 20.11 -8.69 -12.02
CA ILE A 513 20.58 -8.73 -13.41
C ILE A 513 19.98 -7.60 -14.26
N TRP A 514 18.65 -7.41 -14.18
CA TRP A 514 17.93 -6.60 -15.18
C TRP A 514 17.39 -5.28 -14.68
N LEU A 515 17.34 -5.03 -13.36
CA LEU A 515 16.86 -3.75 -12.83
C LEU A 515 17.98 -2.68 -12.92
N PRO A 516 17.78 -1.55 -13.62
CA PRO A 516 18.73 -0.45 -13.60
C PRO A 516 18.58 0.39 -12.33
N GLU A 517 19.67 1.01 -11.88
CA GLU A 517 19.62 2.02 -10.81
C GLU A 517 19.00 3.32 -11.34
N THR A 518 18.11 3.92 -10.53
CA THR A 518 17.30 5.10 -10.91
C THR A 518 17.75 6.36 -10.19
N ASN A 519 18.57 6.25 -9.13
CA ASN A 519 19.01 7.39 -8.35
C ASN A 519 19.75 8.44 -9.21
N ASN A 520 19.35 9.71 -9.09
CA ASN A 520 19.91 10.88 -9.77
C ASN A 520 19.84 10.90 -11.32
N ARG A 521 19.00 10.08 -11.94
CA ARG A 521 18.77 10.16 -13.40
C ARG A 521 17.65 11.16 -13.74
N PRO A 522 17.79 11.96 -14.81
CA PRO A 522 16.69 12.80 -15.28
C PRO A 522 15.52 11.91 -15.73
N LEU A 523 14.29 12.36 -15.51
CA LEU A 523 13.09 11.62 -15.92
C LEU A 523 13.06 11.48 -17.44
N PRO A 524 12.85 10.27 -18.00
CA PRO A 524 12.67 10.13 -19.43
C PRO A 524 11.38 10.84 -19.87
N GLU A 525 11.49 11.82 -20.77
CA GLU A 525 10.34 12.58 -21.26
C GLU A 525 9.68 11.92 -22.47
N GLU A 526 10.47 11.33 -23.37
CA GLU A 526 10.00 10.70 -24.62
C GLU A 526 10.47 9.24 -24.75
N LEU A 527 9.73 8.45 -25.52
CA LEU A 527 10.22 7.17 -26.03
C LEU A 527 11.40 7.48 -26.96
N SER A 528 12.58 6.94 -26.66
CA SER A 528 13.77 7.15 -27.47
C SER A 528 13.44 6.87 -28.93
N ALA A 529 13.50 7.91 -29.77
CA ALA A 529 13.63 7.73 -31.20
C ALA A 529 14.83 6.80 -31.43
N GLU A 530 14.67 5.87 -32.35
CA GLU A 530 15.41 4.62 -32.54
C GLU A 530 16.94 4.72 -32.82
N ASN A 531 17.62 5.82 -32.46
CA ASN A 531 18.99 6.12 -32.90
C ASN A 531 20.04 6.42 -31.80
N ASN A 532 19.83 6.07 -30.53
CA ASN A 532 20.87 6.23 -29.49
C ASN A 532 21.25 4.92 -28.78
N THR A 533 21.36 3.83 -29.54
CA THR A 533 21.86 2.52 -29.07
C THR A 533 23.36 2.51 -28.72
N GLN A 534 24.06 3.65 -28.68
CA GLN A 534 25.49 3.73 -28.36
C GLN A 534 25.80 4.25 -26.94
N SER A 535 24.85 4.84 -26.19
CA SER A 535 25.15 5.40 -24.85
C SER A 535 24.86 4.45 -23.68
N ILE A 536 24.18 3.31 -23.91
CA ILE A 536 23.85 2.35 -22.84
C ILE A 536 24.90 1.22 -22.72
N GLN A 537 25.75 1.02 -23.75
CA GLN A 537 26.83 0.03 -23.70
C GLN A 537 28.11 0.53 -23.02
N SER A 538 28.31 1.84 -22.84
CA SER A 538 29.57 2.38 -22.27
C SER A 538 29.61 2.42 -20.73
N THR A 539 28.54 2.02 -20.03
CA THR A 539 28.52 1.94 -18.55
C THR A 539 28.55 0.50 -18.02
N ARG A 540 28.93 -0.46 -18.87
CA ARG A 540 29.33 -1.81 -18.45
C ARG A 540 30.84 -1.96 -18.67
N LEU A 541 31.62 -1.33 -17.80
CA LEU A 541 32.99 -1.73 -17.45
C LEU A 541 33.23 -1.27 -16.02
#